data_AF-A0A2I0PCV6-F1
#
_entry.id   AF-A0A2I0PCV6-F1
#
_cell.length_a   1.000
_cell.length_b   1.000
_cell.length_c   1.000
_cell.angle_alpha   90.00
_cell.angle_beta   90.00
_cell.angle_gamma   90.00
#
_symmetry.space_group_name_H-M   'P 1'
#
loop_
_entity.id
_entity.type
_entity.pdbx_description
1 polymer ?
#
loop_
_entity_poly.entity_id
_entity_poly.type
_entity_poly.pdbx_seq_one_letter_code
_entity_poly.pdbx_strand_id
1 'polypeptide(L)'
;MESFGIITIFLIGATVVAISYVLDHIWAATIPSRTLYYILRAPGVIVHECSHMAGCVITGARIRHVVFFSREGGSVTYTRPLIPYLGDVIISTAPLFVIPLVLSGVTLVFSTYLGCTFPVFPPTITSIDALLVLGEEIVASFHTNLVIQFNSWFLLYIYLTISLVLSIAPSRQDMKNAAVGICLLSLAVIMAILSGIPVAAEIVTEFLHLLEIGFTLGLVYGLIALFISSPLVLMYALTRTRQ
;
A
#
# COMPACT_ATOMS: atom_id res chain seq x y z
N MET A 1 6.87 -17.20 -19.45
CA MET A 1 6.12 -16.45 -18.42
C MET A 1 4.65 -16.75 -18.62
N GLU A 2 4.01 -17.45 -17.68
CA GLU A 2 2.61 -17.83 -17.84
C GLU A 2 1.73 -16.58 -17.68
N SER A 3 0.80 -16.36 -18.61
CA SER A 3 -0.15 -15.22 -18.57
C SER A 3 -0.90 -15.12 -17.22
N PHE A 4 -0.97 -16.24 -16.49
CA PHE A 4 -1.51 -16.36 -15.15
C PHE A 4 -0.78 -15.47 -14.11
N GLY A 5 0.53 -15.23 -14.27
CA GLY A 5 1.31 -14.40 -13.35
C GLY A 5 0.94 -12.91 -13.41
N ILE A 6 0.78 -12.36 -14.62
CA ILE A 6 0.44 -10.94 -14.81
C ILE A 6 -0.93 -10.62 -14.18
N ILE A 7 -1.93 -11.47 -14.43
CA ILE A 7 -3.29 -11.28 -13.90
C ILE A 7 -3.24 -11.28 -12.36
N THR A 8 -2.50 -12.21 -11.77
CA THR A 8 -2.34 -12.31 -10.31
C THR A 8 -1.75 -11.03 -9.72
N ILE A 9 -0.69 -10.46 -10.32
CA ILE A 9 -0.07 -9.21 -9.87
C ILE A 9 -1.09 -8.07 -9.83
N PHE A 10 -1.89 -7.90 -10.90
CA PHE A 10 -2.91 -6.85 -10.95
C PHE A 10 -4.07 -7.11 -9.96
N LEU A 11 -4.46 -8.37 -9.76
CA LEU A 11 -5.48 -8.72 -8.77
C LEU A 11 -5.02 -8.42 -7.34
N ILE A 12 -3.76 -8.73 -7.01
CA ILE A 12 -3.17 -8.37 -5.71
C ILE A 12 -3.14 -6.85 -5.55
N GLY A 13 -2.61 -6.11 -6.54
CA GLY A 13 -2.57 -4.65 -6.49
C GLY A 13 -3.95 -4.02 -6.33
N ALA A 14 -4.97 -4.51 -7.06
CA ALA A 14 -6.35 -4.06 -6.92
C ALA A 14 -6.92 -4.38 -5.54
N THR A 15 -6.58 -5.55 -4.98
CA THR A 15 -6.98 -5.96 -3.63
C THR A 15 -6.39 -5.03 -2.56
N VAL A 16 -5.12 -4.65 -2.69
CA VAL A 16 -4.46 -3.68 -1.79
C VAL A 16 -5.18 -2.34 -1.80
N VAL A 17 -5.48 -1.81 -2.99
CA VAL A 17 -6.25 -0.56 -3.14
C VAL A 17 -7.64 -0.68 -2.53
N ALA A 18 -8.34 -1.79 -2.79
CA ALA A 18 -9.68 -2.04 -2.28
C ALA A 18 -9.70 -2.12 -0.75
N ILE A 19 -8.77 -2.86 -0.13
CA ILE A 19 -8.63 -2.94 1.32
C ILE A 19 -8.39 -1.55 1.90
N SER A 20 -7.41 -0.80 1.38
CA SER A 20 -7.09 0.54 1.86
C SER A 20 -8.30 1.49 1.77
N TYR A 21 -9.00 1.51 0.63
CA TYR A 21 -10.17 2.35 0.41
C TYR A 21 -11.36 1.97 1.33
N VAL A 22 -11.64 0.67 1.47
CA VAL A 22 -12.73 0.18 2.33
C VAL A 22 -12.43 0.49 3.80
N LEU A 23 -11.20 0.27 4.25
CA LEU A 23 -10.80 0.59 5.61
C LEU A 23 -10.88 2.10 5.86
N ASP A 24 -10.40 2.94 4.95
CA ASP A 24 -10.48 4.41 5.09
C ASP A 24 -11.94 4.86 5.28
N HIS A 25 -12.85 4.33 4.46
CA HIS A 25 -14.28 4.60 4.56
C HIS A 25 -14.88 4.12 5.90
N ILE A 26 -14.56 2.91 6.34
CA ILE A 26 -15.08 2.34 7.60
C ILE A 26 -14.58 3.13 8.80
N TRP A 27 -13.28 3.45 8.84
CA TRP A 27 -12.68 4.23 9.93
C TRP A 27 -13.27 5.65 9.99
N ALA A 28 -13.44 6.32 8.84
CA ALA A 28 -14.08 7.63 8.77
C ALA A 28 -15.54 7.61 9.22
N ALA A 29 -16.28 6.52 8.98
CA ALA A 29 -17.68 6.38 9.36
C ALA A 29 -17.90 5.95 10.81
N THR A 30 -16.93 5.24 11.42
CA THR A 30 -17.06 4.70 12.78
C THR A 30 -16.45 5.58 13.87
N ILE A 31 -15.41 6.37 13.56
CA ILE A 31 -14.82 7.28 14.55
C ILE A 31 -15.78 8.47 14.79
N PRO A 32 -16.18 8.74 16.05
CA PRO A 32 -17.17 9.78 16.36
C PRO A 32 -16.66 11.21 16.12
N SER A 33 -15.35 11.43 16.19
CA SER A 33 -14.72 12.73 16.04
C SER A 33 -13.85 12.79 14.78
N ARG A 34 -14.17 13.71 13.87
CA ARG A 34 -13.35 13.96 12.67
C ARG A 34 -11.91 14.32 13.02
N THR A 35 -11.71 15.09 14.10
CA THR A 35 -10.36 15.45 14.57
C THR A 35 -9.54 14.23 14.96
N LEU A 36 -10.15 13.27 15.66
CA LEU A 36 -9.46 12.04 16.06
C LEU A 36 -9.07 11.20 14.85
N TYR A 37 -9.98 11.07 13.88
CA TYR A 37 -9.69 10.38 12.61
C TYR A 37 -8.54 11.06 11.84
N TYR A 38 -8.52 12.39 11.74
CA TYR A 38 -7.44 13.10 11.07
C TYR A 38 -6.09 12.94 11.78
N ILE A 39 -6.06 12.97 13.12
CA ILE A 39 -4.83 12.70 13.89
C ILE A 39 -4.34 11.28 13.62
N LEU A 40 -5.26 10.31 13.63
CA LEU A 40 -4.92 8.91 13.41
C LEU A 40 -4.36 8.66 12.01
N ARG A 41 -4.93 9.32 11.00
CA ARG A 41 -4.49 9.18 9.60
C ARG A 41 -3.24 10.01 9.27
N ALA A 42 -2.89 10.99 10.09
CA ALA A 42 -1.89 11.99 9.76
C ALA A 42 -0.51 11.43 9.36
N PRO A 43 0.10 10.48 10.09
CA PRO A 43 1.35 9.86 9.67
C PRO A 43 1.28 9.25 8.26
N GLY A 44 0.19 8.55 7.96
CA GLY A 44 -0.03 7.96 6.64
C GLY A 44 -0.11 9.00 5.53
N VAL A 45 -0.85 10.09 5.72
CA VAL A 45 -0.93 11.18 4.74
C VAL A 45 0.43 11.82 4.51
N ILE A 46 1.22 12.03 5.56
CA ILE A 46 2.59 12.58 5.42
C ILE A 46 3.44 11.67 4.53
N VAL A 47 3.45 10.35 4.81
CA VAL A 47 4.23 9.40 4.01
C VAL A 47 3.69 9.29 2.58
N HIS A 48 2.37 9.38 2.39
CA HIS A 48 1.74 9.40 1.07
C HIS A 48 2.25 10.58 0.22
N GLU A 49 2.17 11.80 0.73
CA GLU A 49 2.65 12.98 0.00
C GLU A 49 4.17 12.93 -0.20
N CYS A 50 4.93 12.48 0.80
CA CYS A 50 6.36 12.24 0.66
C CYS A 50 6.69 11.21 -0.44
N SER A 51 5.80 10.23 -0.67
CA SER A 51 5.97 9.24 -1.75
C SER A 51 5.83 9.91 -3.11
N HIS A 52 4.85 10.79 -3.29
CA HIS A 52 4.73 11.62 -4.49
C HIS A 52 5.96 12.52 -4.69
N MET A 53 6.48 13.12 -3.63
CA MET A 53 7.70 13.92 -3.68
C MET A 53 8.91 13.09 -4.13
N ALA A 54 9.06 11.87 -3.59
CA ALA A 54 10.11 10.95 -4.02
C ALA A 54 9.97 10.59 -5.51
N GLY A 55 8.74 10.31 -5.97
CA GLY A 55 8.45 10.10 -7.38
C GLY A 55 8.81 11.32 -8.24
N CYS A 56 8.57 12.54 -7.76
CA CYS A 56 8.95 13.76 -8.46
C CYS A 56 10.47 13.86 -8.62
N VAL A 57 11.22 13.59 -7.55
CA VAL A 57 12.70 13.60 -7.58
C VAL A 57 13.23 12.57 -8.58
N ILE A 58 12.72 11.34 -8.55
CA ILE A 58 13.14 10.25 -9.46
C ILE A 58 12.89 10.61 -10.92
N THR A 59 11.77 11.27 -11.21
CA THR A 59 11.34 11.58 -12.59
C THR A 59 11.81 12.96 -13.07
N GLY A 60 12.53 13.70 -12.23
CA GLY A 60 13.00 15.06 -12.51
C GLY A 60 11.91 16.13 -12.56
N ALA A 61 10.72 15.85 -12.03
CA ALA A 61 9.67 16.85 -11.83
C ALA A 61 10.06 17.81 -10.69
N ARG A 62 9.84 19.12 -10.88
CA ARG A 62 10.09 20.13 -9.84
C ARG A 62 8.85 20.31 -8.98
N ILE A 63 8.99 20.05 -7.68
CA ILE A 63 7.96 20.29 -6.67
C ILE A 63 7.76 21.82 -6.52
N ARG A 64 6.51 22.27 -6.57
CA ARG A 64 6.15 23.70 -6.41
C ARG A 64 5.58 23.98 -5.02
N HIS A 65 4.57 23.23 -4.63
CA HIS A 65 3.93 23.35 -3.32
C HIS A 65 3.59 21.97 -2.77
N VAL A 66 3.74 21.83 -1.46
CA VAL A 66 3.36 20.63 -0.69
C VAL A 66 2.45 21.07 0.43
N VAL A 67 1.30 20.44 0.54
CA VAL A 67 0.33 20.64 1.62
C VAL A 67 0.04 19.27 2.21
N PHE A 68 0.48 19.01 3.44
CA PHE A 68 0.22 17.71 4.08
C PHE A 68 -1.20 17.62 4.64
N PHE A 69 -1.76 18.75 5.10
CA PHE A 69 -3.06 18.78 5.76
C PHE A 69 -3.89 19.94 5.24
N SER A 70 -4.99 19.61 4.57
CA SER A 70 -6.05 20.55 4.22
C SER A 70 -7.42 19.92 4.45
N ARG A 71 -8.50 20.71 4.29
CA ARG A 71 -9.87 20.18 4.36
C ARG A 71 -10.15 19.11 3.30
N GLU A 72 -9.41 19.14 2.20
CA GLU A 72 -9.56 18.25 1.05
C GLU A 72 -8.52 17.11 1.07
N GLY A 73 -7.61 17.09 2.06
CA GLY A 73 -6.52 16.11 2.17
C GLY A 73 -5.14 16.71 1.95
N GLY A 74 -4.15 15.83 1.74
CA GLY A 74 -2.82 16.22 1.29
C GLY A 74 -2.80 16.52 -0.21
N SER A 75 -1.80 17.29 -0.66
CA SER A 75 -1.53 17.49 -2.08
C SER A 75 -0.08 17.89 -2.34
N VAL A 76 0.47 17.40 -3.45
CA VAL A 76 1.75 17.83 -4.01
C VAL A 76 1.53 18.36 -5.42
N THR A 77 1.92 19.61 -5.66
CA THR A 77 1.88 20.22 -7.00
C THR A 77 3.29 20.24 -7.59
N TYR A 78 3.41 19.81 -8.84
CA TYR A 78 4.70 19.62 -9.51
C TYR A 78 4.62 20.02 -11.00
N THR A 79 5.79 20.27 -11.60
CA THR A 79 5.91 20.45 -13.05
C THR A 79 5.87 19.10 -13.77
N ARG A 80 5.58 19.11 -15.08
CA ARG A 80 5.66 17.89 -15.89
C ARG A 80 7.02 17.17 -15.70
N PRO A 81 7.03 15.84 -15.50
CA PRO A 81 8.28 15.08 -15.37
C PRO A 81 9.09 15.08 -16.66
N LEU A 82 10.39 14.77 -16.55
CA LEU A 82 11.31 14.72 -17.70
C LEU A 82 10.96 13.60 -18.68
N ILE A 83 10.36 12.52 -18.18
CA ILE A 83 9.85 11.40 -18.97
C ILE A 83 8.32 11.48 -18.93
N PRO A 84 7.66 12.08 -19.93
CA PRO A 84 6.21 12.24 -19.93
C PRO A 84 5.48 10.91 -19.85
N TYR A 85 4.29 10.89 -19.24
CA TYR A 85 3.43 9.72 -19.06
C TYR A 85 4.01 8.64 -18.12
N LEU A 86 5.24 8.16 -18.35
CA LEU A 86 5.89 7.21 -17.44
C LEU A 86 6.20 7.87 -16.10
N GLY A 87 6.68 9.11 -16.12
CA GLY A 87 6.89 9.88 -14.89
C GLY A 87 5.59 10.13 -14.13
N ASP A 88 4.48 10.36 -14.84
CA ASP A 88 3.17 10.55 -14.21
C ASP A 88 2.69 9.25 -13.54
N VAL A 89 2.95 8.08 -14.14
CA VAL A 89 2.71 6.77 -13.49
C VAL A 89 3.54 6.65 -12.23
N ILE A 90 4.87 6.84 -12.33
CA ILE A 90 5.79 6.70 -11.18
C ILE A 90 5.37 7.61 -10.04
N ILE A 91 5.08 8.89 -10.31
CA ILE A 91 4.64 9.83 -9.28
C ILE A 91 3.30 9.38 -8.68
N SER A 92 2.30 9.12 -9.53
CA SER A 92 0.92 8.87 -9.08
C SER A 92 0.75 7.53 -8.35
N THR A 93 1.57 6.53 -8.67
CA THR A 93 1.53 5.21 -8.02
C THR A 93 2.59 5.04 -6.93
N ALA A 94 3.49 6.02 -6.71
CA ALA A 94 4.54 5.93 -5.69
C ALA A 94 4.03 5.52 -4.29
N PRO A 95 2.91 6.05 -3.76
CA PRO A 95 2.40 5.63 -2.46
C PRO A 95 2.11 4.13 -2.34
N LEU A 96 1.70 3.48 -3.45
CA LEU A 96 1.41 2.04 -3.48
C LEU A 96 2.64 1.18 -3.16
N PHE A 97 3.85 1.69 -3.41
CA PHE A 97 5.10 0.94 -3.21
C PHE A 97 5.90 1.48 -2.03
N VAL A 98 5.95 2.80 -1.87
CA VAL A 98 6.73 3.44 -0.80
C VAL A 98 6.10 3.19 0.56
N ILE A 99 4.77 3.21 0.71
CA ILE A 99 4.15 2.97 2.02
C ILE A 99 4.41 1.52 2.51
N PRO A 100 4.18 0.45 1.71
CA PRO A 100 4.56 -0.89 2.13
C PRO A 100 6.05 -1.03 2.44
N LEU A 101 6.93 -0.35 1.69
CA LEU A 101 8.36 -0.35 1.96
C LEU A 101 8.70 0.32 3.30
N VAL A 102 8.07 1.47 3.60
CA VAL A 102 8.20 2.16 4.89
C VAL A 102 7.69 1.27 6.01
N LEU A 103 6.56 0.60 5.83
CA LEU A 103 6.04 -0.36 6.80
C LEU A 103 7.00 -1.53 7.04
N SER A 104 7.66 -2.05 6.00
CA SER A 104 8.74 -3.04 6.17
C SER A 104 9.92 -2.51 6.96
N GLY A 105 10.32 -1.25 6.74
CA GLY A 105 11.32 -0.60 7.58
C GLY A 105 10.86 -0.45 9.03
N VAL A 106 9.61 -0.08 9.26
CA VAL A 106 9.01 0.02 10.60
C VAL A 106 8.99 -1.35 11.28
N THR A 107 8.53 -2.41 10.61
CA THR A 107 8.55 -3.79 11.11
C THR A 107 9.96 -4.20 11.52
N LEU A 108 10.97 -3.92 10.70
CA LEU A 108 12.37 -4.21 11.00
C LEU A 108 12.82 -3.47 12.27
N VAL A 109 12.59 -2.17 12.36
CA VAL A 109 12.97 -1.36 13.53
C VAL A 109 12.31 -1.89 14.81
N PHE A 110 11.01 -2.18 14.75
CA PHE A 110 10.26 -2.67 15.90
C PHE A 110 10.71 -4.07 16.32
N SER A 111 11.10 -4.91 15.35
CA SER A 111 11.63 -6.23 15.62
C SER A 111 13.00 -6.18 16.27
N THR A 112 13.94 -5.45 15.66
CA THR A 112 15.34 -5.41 16.09
C THR A 112 15.54 -4.62 17.39
N TYR A 113 14.85 -3.49 17.55
CA TYR A 113 15.15 -2.54 18.63
C TYR A 113 14.07 -2.45 19.70
N LEU A 114 12.83 -2.82 19.40
CA LEU A 114 11.69 -2.67 20.32
C LEU A 114 11.13 -4.03 20.80
N GLY A 115 11.79 -5.13 20.45
CA GLY A 115 11.46 -6.48 20.92
C GLY A 115 10.12 -7.01 20.42
N CYS A 116 9.57 -6.46 19.33
CA CYS A 116 8.35 -6.98 18.73
C CYS A 116 8.65 -8.24 17.92
N THR A 117 7.78 -9.25 18.00
CA THR A 117 7.95 -10.51 17.27
C THR A 117 7.05 -10.52 16.03
N PHE A 118 7.63 -10.64 14.84
CA PHE A 118 6.89 -10.70 13.58
C PHE A 118 7.19 -12.00 12.85
N PRO A 119 6.23 -12.52 12.05
CA PRO A 119 6.49 -13.67 11.22
C PRO A 119 7.35 -13.27 10.02
N VAL A 120 7.96 -14.26 9.37
CA VAL A 120 8.64 -14.03 8.10
C VAL A 120 7.57 -13.88 7.02
N PHE A 121 7.44 -12.68 6.48
CA PHE A 121 6.48 -12.43 5.42
C PHE A 121 6.95 -13.03 4.09
N PRO A 122 6.08 -13.72 3.35
CA PRO A 122 6.44 -14.32 2.08
C PRO A 122 6.69 -13.22 1.02
N PRO A 123 7.67 -13.39 0.13
CA PRO A 123 7.94 -12.42 -0.94
C PRO A 123 6.88 -12.44 -2.04
N THR A 124 6.17 -13.56 -2.21
CA THR A 124 5.08 -13.75 -3.19
C THR A 124 3.97 -14.61 -2.57
N ILE A 125 2.74 -14.47 -3.07
CA ILE A 125 1.58 -15.29 -2.65
C ILE A 125 1.06 -16.01 -3.88
N THR A 126 1.34 -17.31 -3.96
CA THR A 126 1.06 -18.13 -5.14
C THR A 126 -0.15 -19.05 -4.98
N SER A 127 -0.68 -19.20 -3.76
CA SER A 127 -1.80 -20.09 -3.46
C SER A 127 -2.69 -19.57 -2.33
N ILE A 128 -3.90 -20.12 -2.23
CA ILE A 128 -4.83 -19.85 -1.12
C ILE A 128 -4.26 -20.40 0.20
N ASP A 129 -3.58 -21.55 0.18
CA ASP A 129 -2.96 -22.11 1.38
C ASP A 129 -1.89 -21.16 1.95
N ALA A 130 -1.08 -20.53 1.08
CA ALA A 130 -0.10 -19.53 1.50
C ALA A 130 -0.78 -18.31 2.16
N LEU A 131 -1.96 -17.91 1.68
CA LEU A 131 -2.75 -16.83 2.27
C LEU A 131 -3.33 -17.22 3.63
N LEU A 132 -3.79 -18.47 3.81
CA LEU A 132 -4.29 -18.96 5.09
C LEU A 132 -3.18 -19.05 6.14
N VAL A 133 -2.03 -19.62 5.76
CA VAL A 133 -0.83 -19.67 6.62
C VAL A 133 -0.41 -18.25 7.03
N LEU A 134 -0.39 -17.30 6.09
CA LEU A 134 -0.11 -15.89 6.43
C LEU A 134 -1.12 -15.34 7.45
N GLY A 135 -2.40 -15.67 7.34
CA GLY A 135 -3.43 -15.30 8.31
C GLY A 135 -3.14 -15.86 9.71
N GLU A 136 -2.79 -17.13 9.81
CA GLU A 136 -2.41 -17.78 11.07
C GLU A 136 -1.19 -17.12 11.72
N GLU A 137 -0.16 -16.84 10.92
CA GLU A 137 1.07 -16.16 11.37
C GLU A 137 0.80 -14.73 11.86
N ILE A 138 -0.10 -13.99 11.20
CA ILE A 138 -0.55 -12.67 11.67
C ILE A 138 -1.21 -12.80 13.04
N VAL A 139 -2.15 -13.73 13.22
CA VAL A 139 -2.84 -13.94 14.50
C VAL A 139 -1.84 -14.34 15.59
N ALA A 140 -0.92 -15.25 15.28
CA ALA A 140 0.11 -15.71 16.21
C ALA A 140 1.03 -14.55 16.66
N SER A 141 1.38 -13.64 15.75
CA SER A 141 2.15 -12.43 16.08
C SER A 141 1.40 -11.51 17.04
N PHE A 142 0.11 -11.29 16.84
CA PHE A 142 -0.70 -10.49 17.78
C PHE A 142 -0.78 -11.15 19.16
N HIS A 143 -1.06 -12.45 19.20
CA HIS A 143 -1.11 -13.20 20.46
C HIS A 143 0.24 -13.11 21.20
N THR A 144 1.35 -13.29 20.49
CA THR A 144 2.70 -13.23 21.06
C THR A 144 3.02 -11.86 21.64
N ASN A 145 2.80 -10.78 20.87
CA ASN A 145 3.17 -9.44 21.31
C ASN A 145 2.21 -8.90 22.39
N LEU A 146 0.90 -9.10 22.26
CA LEU A 146 -0.09 -8.49 23.15
C LEU A 146 -0.39 -9.33 24.39
N VAL A 147 -0.41 -10.66 24.27
CA VAL A 147 -0.84 -11.56 25.36
C VAL A 147 0.36 -12.17 26.07
N ILE A 148 1.31 -12.74 25.34
CA ILE A 148 2.46 -13.44 25.95
C ILE A 148 3.49 -12.44 26.48
N GLN A 149 3.95 -11.52 25.62
CA GLN A 149 5.03 -10.58 25.96
C GLN A 149 4.53 -9.26 26.56
N PHE A 150 3.27 -8.91 26.31
CA PHE A 150 2.69 -7.60 26.68
C PHE A 150 3.57 -6.41 26.23
N ASN A 151 4.04 -6.45 24.99
CA ASN A 151 4.92 -5.43 24.43
C ASN A 151 4.13 -4.17 24.05
N SER A 152 4.25 -3.11 24.86
CA SER A 152 3.53 -1.85 24.64
C SER A 152 3.94 -1.13 23.34
N TRP A 153 5.16 -1.33 22.84
CA TRP A 153 5.58 -0.79 21.55
C TRP A 153 4.75 -1.36 20.40
N PHE A 154 4.24 -2.59 20.53
CA PHE A 154 3.36 -3.17 19.52
C PHE A 154 2.07 -2.37 19.32
N LEU A 155 1.59 -1.62 20.33
CA LEU A 155 0.45 -0.70 20.18
C LEU A 155 0.79 0.48 19.25
N LEU A 156 2.01 1.04 19.37
CA LEU A 156 2.49 2.07 18.47
C LEU A 156 2.66 1.52 17.04
N TYR A 157 3.13 0.28 16.91
CA TYR A 157 3.20 -0.41 15.62
C TYR A 157 1.82 -0.55 14.97
N ILE A 158 0.82 -1.02 15.72
CA ILE A 158 -0.58 -1.13 15.26
C ILE A 158 -1.09 0.23 14.77
N TYR A 159 -0.87 1.30 15.55
CA TYR A 159 -1.24 2.66 15.19
C TYR A 159 -0.63 3.10 13.86
N LEU A 160 0.69 2.94 13.71
CA LEU A 160 1.40 3.33 12.49
C LEU A 160 0.93 2.50 11.29
N THR A 161 0.73 1.19 11.48
CA THR A 161 0.25 0.27 10.44
C THR A 161 -1.10 0.71 9.91
N ILE A 162 -2.07 0.97 10.79
CA ILE A 162 -3.37 1.50 10.38
C ILE A 162 -3.20 2.83 9.67
N SER A 163 -2.53 3.80 10.28
CA SER A 163 -2.36 5.14 9.72
C SER A 163 -1.87 5.11 8.26
N LEU A 164 -0.81 4.32 8.03
CA LEU A 164 -0.17 4.14 6.74
C LEU A 164 -1.07 3.38 5.76
N VAL A 165 -1.68 2.25 6.17
CA VAL A 165 -2.54 1.46 5.28
C VAL A 165 -3.79 2.22 4.84
N LEU A 166 -4.39 3.03 5.70
CA LEU A 166 -5.52 3.92 5.34
C LEU A 166 -5.13 4.99 4.29
N SER A 167 -3.83 5.15 4.03
CA SER A 167 -3.29 6.15 3.12
C SER A 167 -2.58 5.52 1.91
N ILE A 168 -2.71 4.20 1.67
CA ILE A 168 -2.10 3.54 0.50
C ILE A 168 -2.85 3.87 -0.79
N ALA A 169 -4.18 3.84 -0.76
CA ALA A 169 -4.98 3.97 -1.98
C ALA A 169 -4.71 5.31 -2.70
N PRO A 170 -4.42 5.28 -4.01
CA PRO A 170 -4.20 6.50 -4.79
C PRO A 170 -5.50 7.28 -4.89
N SER A 171 -5.40 8.61 -4.98
CA SER A 171 -6.57 9.46 -5.18
C SER A 171 -7.16 9.26 -6.59
N ARG A 172 -8.40 9.74 -6.78
CA ARG A 172 -9.01 9.76 -8.13
C ARG A 172 -8.19 10.61 -9.12
N GLN A 173 -7.48 11.63 -8.63
CA GLN A 173 -6.64 12.46 -9.48
C GLN A 173 -5.38 11.71 -9.90
N ASP A 174 -4.75 10.98 -8.99
CA ASP A 174 -3.56 10.17 -9.27
C ASP A 174 -3.88 9.09 -10.30
N MET A 175 -5.01 8.41 -10.14
CA MET A 175 -5.45 7.42 -11.12
C MET A 175 -5.70 8.02 -12.51
N LYS A 176 -6.26 9.23 -12.59
CA LYS A 176 -6.44 9.93 -13.88
C LYS A 176 -5.12 10.30 -14.51
N ASN A 177 -4.17 10.79 -13.72
CA ASN A 177 -2.83 11.16 -14.18
C ASN A 177 -2.05 9.94 -14.66
N ALA A 178 -2.17 8.81 -13.97
CA ALA A 178 -1.49 7.56 -14.32
C ALA A 178 -2.12 6.83 -15.51
N ALA A 179 -3.42 7.01 -15.78
CA ALA A 179 -4.17 6.15 -16.71
C ALA A 179 -3.54 6.02 -18.11
N VAL A 180 -3.12 7.13 -18.71
CA VAL A 180 -2.48 7.12 -20.03
C VAL A 180 -1.15 6.38 -19.99
N GLY A 181 -0.31 6.66 -18.98
CA GLY A 181 0.98 5.98 -18.85
C GLY A 181 0.84 4.50 -18.50
N ILE A 182 -0.16 4.10 -17.71
CA ILE A 182 -0.48 2.68 -17.44
C ILE A 182 -0.85 1.99 -18.76
N CYS A 183 -1.70 2.60 -19.59
CA CYS A 183 -2.07 2.04 -20.89
C CYS A 183 -0.84 1.86 -21.81
N LEU A 184 0.03 2.86 -21.88
CA LEU A 184 1.27 2.79 -22.66
C LEU A 184 2.23 1.72 -22.12
N LEU A 185 2.37 1.61 -20.79
CA LEU A 185 3.21 0.61 -20.14
C LEU A 185 2.69 -0.80 -20.38
N SER A 186 1.38 -1.03 -20.26
CA SER A 186 0.75 -2.32 -20.58
C SER A 186 0.99 -2.71 -22.04
N LEU A 187 0.85 -1.76 -22.98
CA LEU A 187 1.14 -2.02 -24.38
C LEU A 187 2.62 -2.35 -24.61
N ALA A 188 3.54 -1.63 -23.96
CA ALA A 188 4.98 -1.89 -24.04
C ALA A 188 5.34 -3.29 -23.52
N VAL A 189 4.76 -3.72 -22.39
CA VAL A 189 4.91 -5.06 -21.84
C VAL A 189 4.42 -6.12 -22.83
N ILE A 190 3.23 -5.94 -23.40
CA ILE A 190 2.67 -6.87 -24.39
C ILE A 190 3.58 -6.95 -25.64
N MET A 191 4.00 -5.81 -26.19
CA MET A 191 4.88 -5.77 -27.35
C MET A 191 6.23 -6.43 -27.06
N ALA A 192 6.83 -6.19 -25.89
CA ALA A 192 8.09 -6.80 -25.50
C ALA A 192 7.97 -8.33 -25.42
N ILE A 193 6.89 -8.86 -24.84
CA ILE A 193 6.61 -10.30 -24.79
C ILE A 193 6.42 -10.87 -26.20
N LEU A 194 5.63 -10.20 -27.04
CA LEU A 194 5.33 -10.67 -28.41
C LEU A 194 6.52 -10.55 -29.36
N SER A 195 7.50 -9.69 -29.06
CA SER A 195 8.68 -9.47 -29.92
C SER A 195 9.59 -10.69 -30.04
N GLY A 196 9.53 -11.62 -29.07
CA GLY A 196 10.46 -12.75 -28.98
C GLY A 196 11.92 -12.37 -28.69
N ILE A 197 12.20 -11.10 -28.38
CA ILE A 197 13.55 -10.62 -28.05
C ILE A 197 13.88 -11.04 -26.60
N PRO A 198 14.90 -11.88 -26.36
CA PRO A 198 15.19 -12.41 -25.03
C PRO A 198 15.44 -11.31 -23.98
N VAL A 199 16.25 -10.32 -24.34
CA VAL A 199 16.59 -9.19 -23.44
C VAL A 199 15.34 -8.39 -23.03
N ALA A 200 14.41 -8.17 -23.95
CA ALA A 200 13.18 -7.45 -23.64
C ALA A 200 12.28 -8.27 -22.68
N ALA A 201 12.21 -9.58 -22.88
CA ALA A 201 11.45 -10.49 -22.02
C ALA A 201 12.05 -10.57 -20.60
N GLU A 202 13.38 -10.58 -20.47
CA GLU A 202 14.08 -10.56 -19.19
C GLU A 202 13.78 -9.27 -18.41
N ILE A 203 13.89 -8.10 -19.06
CA ILE A 203 13.58 -6.80 -18.45
C ILE A 203 12.12 -6.76 -17.97
N VAL A 204 11.18 -7.25 -18.79
CA VAL A 204 9.76 -7.32 -18.42
C VAL A 204 9.54 -8.26 -17.23
N THR A 205 10.21 -9.41 -17.22
CA THR A 205 10.08 -10.39 -16.14
C THR A 205 10.58 -9.80 -14.81
N GLU A 206 11.74 -9.16 -14.81
CA GLU A 206 12.28 -8.50 -13.62
C GLU A 206 11.37 -7.36 -13.15
N PHE A 207 10.87 -6.55 -14.08
CA PHE A 207 9.92 -5.49 -13.77
C PHE A 207 8.65 -6.03 -13.11
N LEU A 208 8.07 -7.10 -13.65
CA LEU A 208 6.88 -7.73 -13.07
C LEU A 208 7.16 -8.36 -11.71
N HIS A 209 8.34 -8.95 -11.52
CA HIS A 209 8.74 -9.50 -10.23
C HIS A 209 8.85 -8.41 -9.14
N LEU A 210 9.43 -7.25 -9.47
CA LEU A 210 9.47 -6.11 -8.56
C LEU A 210 8.06 -5.59 -8.21
N LEU A 211 7.15 -5.54 -9.19
CA LEU A 211 5.74 -5.20 -8.94
C LEU A 211 5.06 -6.21 -8.02
N GLU A 212 5.29 -7.51 -8.26
CA GLU A 212 4.75 -8.59 -7.44
C GLU A 212 5.19 -8.45 -5.99
N ILE A 213 6.49 -8.30 -5.73
CA ILE A 213 7.02 -8.10 -4.37
C ILE A 213 6.36 -6.87 -3.70
N GLY A 214 6.29 -5.75 -4.42
CA GLY A 214 5.69 -4.51 -3.91
C GLY A 214 4.23 -4.69 -3.51
N PHE A 215 3.42 -5.31 -4.38
CA PHE A 215 2.01 -5.56 -4.10
C PHE A 215 1.79 -6.64 -3.06
N THR A 216 2.62 -7.69 -3.00
CA THR A 216 2.58 -8.69 -1.93
C THR A 216 2.86 -8.06 -0.58
N LEU A 217 3.87 -7.18 -0.47
CA LEU A 217 4.10 -6.42 0.76
C LEU A 217 2.89 -5.56 1.12
N GLY A 218 2.30 -4.85 0.14
CA GLY A 218 1.08 -4.08 0.35
C GLY A 218 -0.08 -4.94 0.85
N LEU A 219 -0.23 -6.16 0.33
CA LEU A 219 -1.28 -7.10 0.72
C LEU A 219 -1.05 -7.62 2.14
N VAL A 220 0.17 -7.99 2.51
CA VAL A 220 0.52 -8.42 3.87
C VAL A 220 0.10 -7.35 4.89
N TYR A 221 0.50 -6.09 4.70
CA TYR A 221 0.11 -5.02 5.61
C TYR A 221 -1.38 -4.69 5.55
N GLY A 222 -2.00 -4.81 4.37
CA GLY A 222 -3.45 -4.72 4.20
C GLY A 222 -4.20 -5.74 5.06
N LEU A 223 -3.75 -6.99 5.09
CA LEU A 223 -4.34 -8.06 5.90
C LEU A 223 -4.14 -7.81 7.40
N ILE A 224 -2.96 -7.34 7.82
CA ILE A 224 -2.71 -6.93 9.21
C ILE A 224 -3.69 -5.81 9.61
N ALA A 225 -3.84 -4.78 8.77
CA ALA A 225 -4.77 -3.69 9.01
C ALA A 225 -6.23 -4.15 9.04
N LEU A 226 -6.61 -5.09 8.17
CA LEU A 226 -7.94 -5.71 8.16
C LEU A 226 -8.20 -6.45 9.48
N PHE A 227 -7.23 -7.23 9.96
CA PHE A 227 -7.31 -7.94 11.24
C PHE A 227 -7.51 -6.97 12.41
N ILE A 228 -6.68 -5.93 12.50
CA ILE A 228 -6.82 -4.85 13.51
C ILE A 228 -8.20 -4.19 13.43
N SER A 229 -8.69 -3.95 12.21
CA SER A 229 -9.95 -3.24 11.97
C SER A 229 -11.19 -4.12 12.12
N SER A 230 -11.05 -5.44 12.30
CA SER A 230 -12.17 -6.37 12.32
C SER A 230 -13.27 -6.02 13.34
N PRO A 231 -12.98 -5.50 14.56
CA PRO A 231 -14.04 -5.07 15.49
C PRO A 231 -14.80 -3.85 14.96
N LEU A 232 -14.11 -2.90 14.32
CA LEU A 232 -14.72 -1.71 13.72
C LEU A 232 -15.58 -2.08 12.51
N VAL A 233 -15.11 -3.02 11.68
CA VAL A 233 -15.87 -3.56 10.54
C VAL A 233 -17.18 -4.19 11.03
N LEU A 234 -17.12 -5.00 12.09
CA LEU A 234 -18.32 -5.59 12.69
C LEU A 234 -19.28 -4.52 13.23
N MET A 235 -18.75 -3.53 13.96
CA MET A 235 -19.54 -2.42 14.48
C MET A 235 -20.21 -1.60 13.37
N TYR A 236 -19.50 -1.32 12.27
CA TYR A 236 -20.04 -0.64 11.10
C TYR A 236 -21.17 -1.44 10.44
N ALA A 237 -21.00 -2.76 10.30
CA ALA A 237 -22.04 -3.63 9.75
C ALA A 237 -23.30 -3.65 10.64
N LEU A 238 -23.15 -3.72 11.96
CA LEU A 238 -24.26 -3.75 12.92
C LEU A 238 -25.01 -2.43 13.06
N THR A 239 -24.34 -1.29 12.83
CA THR A 239 -24.98 0.03 12.92
C THR A 239 -25.76 0.38 11.65
N ARG A 240 -25.29 -0.06 10.48
CA ARG A 240 -25.96 0.19 9.20
C ARG A 240 -27.26 -0.60 9.03
N THR A 241 -27.39 -1.79 9.62
CA THR A 241 -28.63 -2.58 9.55
C THR A 241 -29.78 -2.01 10.37
N ARG A 242 -29.53 -0.97 11.18
CA ARG A 242 -30.54 -0.31 12.02
C ARG A 242 -31.13 0.96 11.40
N GLN A 243 -30.65 1.38 10.24
CA GLN A 243 -31.15 2.54 9.47
C GLN A 243 -31.98 2.07 8.28
#